data_AF-A0A7K2CPY7-F1
#
_entry.id   AF-A0A7K2CPY7-F1
#
_cell.length_a   1.000
_cell.length_b   1.000
_cell.length_c   1.000
_cell.angle_alpha   90.00
_cell.angle_beta   90.00
_cell.angle_gamma   90.00
#
_symmetry.space_group_name_H-M   'P 1'
#
loop_
_entity.id
_entity.type
_entity.pdbx_description
1 polymer ?
#
loop_
_entity_poly.entity_id
_entity_poly.type
_entity_poly.pdbx_seq_one_letter_code
_entity_poly.pdbx_strand_id
1 'polypeptide(L)' 'MTTYDEFSMLGDNAAEVGLDWSGPPPVERRRVELPNGIALSAIVWGEAPPRVVFLHGGAQNAHTWDTVVLALGEPA' A
#
# COMPACT_ATOMS: atom_id res chain seq x y z
N MET A 1 -9.39 -12.32 20.56
CA MET A 1 -8.51 -11.34 19.89
C MET A 1 -9.04 -11.18 18.48
N THR A 2 -9.47 -9.98 18.10
CA THR A 2 -9.77 -9.67 16.70
C THR A 2 -8.48 -9.71 15.91
N THR A 3 -8.48 -10.38 14.77
CA THR A 3 -7.36 -10.36 13.83
C THR A 3 -7.19 -8.94 13.30
N TYR A 4 -5.97 -8.40 13.32
CA TYR A 4 -5.67 -7.10 12.73
C TYR A 4 -5.72 -7.22 11.20
N ASP A 5 -6.48 -6.34 10.57
CA ASP A 5 -6.54 -6.19 9.12
C ASP A 5 -5.90 -4.85 8.73
N GLU A 6 -4.66 -4.93 8.23
CA GLU A 6 -3.83 -3.80 7.83
C GLU A 6 -4.49 -2.93 6.75
N PHE A 7 -5.32 -3.52 5.89
CA PHE A 7 -5.89 -2.86 4.70
C PHE A 7 -7.38 -2.54 4.83
N SER A 8 -7.94 -2.67 6.05
CA SER A 8 -9.35 -2.40 6.33
C SER A 8 -9.82 -0.98 5.98
N MET A 9 -8.90 0.00 5.97
CA MET A 9 -9.20 1.42 5.69
C MET A 9 -9.26 1.77 4.20
N LEU A 10 -8.92 0.86 3.28
CA LEU A 10 -8.83 1.21 1.85
C LEU A 10 -10.17 1.61 1.24
N GLY A 11 -11.27 1.00 1.70
CA GLY A 11 -12.61 1.38 1.27
C GLY A 11 -12.99 2.78 1.72
N ASP A 12 -12.65 3.15 2.96
CA ASP A 12 -12.88 4.50 3.50
C ASP A 12 -12.05 5.53 2.73
N ASN A 13 -10.78 5.23 2.45
CA ASN A 13 -9.90 6.08 1.65
C ASN A 13 -10.49 6.35 0.25
N ALA A 14 -11.00 5.31 -0.42
CA ALA A 14 -11.64 5.44 -1.73
C ALA A 14 -12.91 6.30 -1.66
N ALA A 15 -13.75 6.07 -0.66
CA ALA A 15 -14.99 6.82 -0.46
C ALA A 15 -14.73 8.31 -0.17
N GLU A 16 -13.71 8.65 0.61
CA GLU A 16 -13.34 10.03 0.96
C GLU A 16 -13.06 10.89 -0.28
N VAL A 17 -12.44 10.30 -1.31
CA VAL A 17 -12.10 11.00 -2.57
C VAL A 17 -13.05 10.67 -3.73
N GLY A 18 -14.11 9.90 -3.49
CA GLY A 18 -15.13 9.58 -4.50
C GLY A 18 -14.67 8.61 -5.59
N LEU A 19 -13.76 7.68 -5.28
CA LEU A 19 -13.36 6.61 -6.20
C LEU A 19 -14.40 5.47 -6.20
N ASP A 20 -14.63 4.88 -7.37
CA ASP A 20 -15.43 3.65 -7.50
C ASP A 20 -14.75 2.50 -6.74
N TRP A 21 -15.50 1.82 -5.87
CA TRP A 21 -14.98 0.75 -5.03
C TRP A 21 -15.58 -0.61 -5.37
N SER A 22 -14.76 -1.52 -5.89
CA SER A 22 -15.12 -2.91 -6.18
C SER A 22 -14.57 -3.91 -5.15
N GLY A 23 -14.02 -3.41 -4.03
CA GLY A 23 -13.25 -4.20 -3.07
C GLY A 23 -11.75 -3.89 -3.12
N PRO A 24 -10.97 -4.42 -2.16
CA PRO A 24 -9.55 -4.14 -2.08
C PRO A 24 -8.82 -4.73 -3.30
N PRO A 25 -7.95 -3.97 -3.98
CA PRO A 25 -7.09 -4.55 -5.00
C PRO A 25 -6.11 -5.55 -4.35
N PRO A 26 -5.44 -6.40 -5.15
CA PRO A 26 -4.33 -7.20 -4.65
C PRO A 26 -3.29 -6.28 -4.01
N VAL A 27 -3.06 -6.48 -2.71
CA VAL A 27 -2.13 -5.67 -1.92
C VAL A 27 -1.54 -6.53 -0.83
N GLU A 28 -0.24 -6.43 -0.62
CA GLU A 28 0.44 -7.19 0.43
C GLU A 28 1.61 -6.43 1.05
N ARG A 29 1.90 -6.73 2.31
CA ARG A 29 3.16 -6.32 2.94
C ARG A 29 4.26 -7.27 2.53
N ARG A 30 5.35 -6.71 2.00
CA ARG A 30 6.57 -7.45 1.68
C ARG A 30 7.73 -6.98 2.55
N ARG A 31 8.47 -7.94 3.11
CA ARG A 31 9.73 -7.72 3.82
C ARG A 31 10.89 -8.06 2.90
N VAL A 32 11.87 -7.17 2.81
CA VAL A 32 13.09 -7.35 2.00
C VAL A 32 14.30 -7.24 2.92
N GLU A 33 15.06 -8.33 3.05
CA GLU A 33 16.33 -8.34 3.77
C GLU A 33 17.41 -7.63 2.94
N LEU A 34 18.15 -6.71 3.57
CA LEU A 34 19.26 -5.99 2.95
C LEU A 34 20.61 -6.57 3.39
N PRO A 35 21.69 -6.40 2.59
CA PRO A 35 23.01 -6.99 2.89
C PRO A 35 23.62 -6.59 4.23
N ASN A 36 23.21 -5.46 4.80
CA ASN A 36 23.68 -4.95 6.09
C ASN A 36 22.88 -5.50 7.30
N GLY A 37 21.96 -6.46 7.07
CA GLY A 37 21.13 -7.04 8.12
C GLY A 37 19.92 -6.18 8.52
N ILE A 38 19.66 -5.08 7.81
CA ILE A 38 18.44 -4.29 7.97
C ILE A 38 17.34 -4.89 7.09
N ALA A 39 16.09 -4.88 7.57
CA ALA A 39 14.94 -5.24 6.76
C ALA A 39 14.17 -3.99 6.33
N LEU A 40 13.88 -3.90 5.04
CA LEU A 40 12.94 -2.93 4.49
C LEU A 40 11.52 -3.56 4.47
N SER A 41 10.53 -2.81 4.93
CA SER A 41 9.12 -3.16 4.76
C SER A 41 8.52 -2.30 3.68
N ALA A 42 7.80 -2.92 2.76
CA ALA A 42 7.07 -2.25 1.69
C ALA A 42 5.62 -2.77 1.63
N ILE A 43 4.73 -1.97 1.07
CA ILE A 43 3.40 -2.41 0.64
C ILE A 43 3.47 -2.48 -0.88
N VAL A 44 3.15 -3.63 -1.44
CA VAL A 44 3.18 -3.90 -2.88
C VAL A 44 1.75 -3.97 -3.38
N TRP A 45 1.46 -3.22 -4.43
CA TRP A 45 0.13 -3.08 -5.04
C TRP A 45 0.10 -3.74 -6.42
N GLY A 46 -0.87 -4.64 -6.60
CA GLY A 46 -1.05 -5.42 -7.82
C GLY A 46 -0.14 -6.64 -7.91
N GLU A 47 -0.36 -7.45 -8.95
CA GLU A 47 0.38 -8.70 -9.20
C GLU A 47 1.42 -8.57 -10.33
N ALA A 48 1.35 -7.48 -11.10
CA ALA A 48 2.32 -7.18 -12.16
C ALA A 48 3.56 -6.47 -11.59
N PRO A 49 4.69 -6.45 -12.32
CA PRO A 49 5.86 -5.68 -11.90
C PRO A 49 5.51 -4.21 -11.62
N PRO A 50 5.99 -3.63 -10.49
CA PRO A 50 5.72 -2.24 -10.14
C PRO A 50 6.15 -1.28 -11.25
N ARG A 51 5.29 -0.32 -11.56
CA ARG A 51 5.57 0.75 -12.54
C ARG A 51 6.01 2.04 -11.87
N VAL A 52 5.64 2.23 -10.61
CA VAL A 52 5.96 3.41 -9.79
C VAL A 52 6.40 2.93 -8.41
N VAL A 53 7.33 3.64 -7.77
CA VAL A 53 7.73 3.38 -6.38
C VAL A 53 7.54 4.67 -5.59
N PHE A 54 6.77 4.60 -4.50
CA PHE A 54 6.51 5.73 -3.63
C PHE A 54 7.39 5.67 -2.39
N LEU A 55 8.01 6.79 -2.04
CA LEU A 55 8.81 6.95 -0.84
C LEU A 55 8.13 7.97 0.08
N HIS A 56 7.91 7.60 1.33
CA HIS A 56 7.32 8.51 2.31
C HIS A 56 8.37 9.45 2.91
N GLY A 57 7.92 10.55 3.52
CA GLY A 57 8.77 11.48 4.25
C GLY A 57 9.15 11.00 5.65
N GLY A 58 9.84 11.85 6.41
CA GLY A 58 10.14 11.58 7.83
C GLY A 58 8.86 11.44 8.66
N ALA A 59 8.87 10.53 9.65
CA ALA A 59 7.74 10.24 10.54
C ALA A 59 6.45 9.74 9.84
N GLN A 60 6.56 9.25 8.60
CA GLN A 60 5.48 8.63 7.84
C GLN A 60 5.77 7.13 7.61
N ASN A 61 4.85 6.45 6.91
CA ASN A 61 5.02 5.06 6.47
C ASN A 61 4.40 4.87 5.07
N ALA A 62 4.44 3.64 4.54
CA ALA A 62 3.93 3.33 3.20
C ALA A 62 2.45 3.71 2.98
N HIS A 63 1.60 3.61 4.01
CA HIS A 63 0.17 3.94 3.92
C HIS A 63 -0.13 5.41 3.64
N THR A 64 0.86 6.30 3.78
CA THR A 64 0.72 7.70 3.35
C THR A 64 0.31 7.82 1.88
N TRP A 65 0.60 6.79 1.07
CA TRP A 65 0.31 6.78 -0.36
C TRP A 65 -0.93 5.99 -0.75
N ASP A 66 -1.66 5.35 0.18
CA ASP A 66 -2.79 4.45 -0.17
C ASP A 66 -3.83 5.10 -1.09
N THR A 67 -4.31 6.29 -0.73
CA THR A 67 -5.30 7.02 -1.55
C THR A 67 -4.75 7.42 -2.92
N VAL A 68 -3.45 7.74 -3.00
CA VAL A 68 -2.79 8.09 -4.26
C VAL A 68 -2.64 6.87 -5.15
N VAL A 69 -2.22 5.73 -4.59
CA VAL A 69 -2.06 4.48 -5.33
C VAL A 69 -3.41 3.95 -5.80
N LEU A 70 -4.45 4.02 -4.95
CA LEU A 70 -5.84 3.71 -5.33
C LEU A 70 -6.31 4.55 -6.51
N ALA A 71 -6.09 5.87 -6.47
CA ALA A 71 -6.48 6.77 -7.55
C ALA A 71 -5.67 6.55 -8.84
N LEU A 72 -4.40 6.16 -8.72
CA LEU A 72 -3.53 5.91 -9.87
C LEU A 72 -3.89 4.61 -10.60
N GLY A 73 -4.27 3.56 -9.86
CA GLY A 73 -4.69 2.28 -10.43
C GLY A 73 -3.59 1.51 -11.16
N GLU A 74 -2.32 1.80 -10.87
CA GLU A 74 -1.15 1.16 -11.49
C GLU A 74 -0.39 0.29 -10.46
N PRO A 75 0.28 -0.79 -10.88
CA PRO A 75 1.13 -1.58 -9.99
C PRO A 75 2.23 -0.72 -9.34
N ALA A 76 2.42 -0.85 -8.02
CA ALA A 76 3.32 0.00 -7.23
C ALA A 76 4.03 -0.73 -6.08
#